data_AF-W1V4R9-F1
#
_entry.id   AF-W1V4R9-F1
#
_cell.length_a   1.000
_cell.length_b   1.000
_cell.length_c   1.000
_cell.angle_alpha   90.00
_cell.angle_beta   90.00
_cell.angle_gamma   90.00
#
_symmetry.space_group_name_H-M   'P 1'
#
loop_
_entity.id
_entity.type
_entity.pdbx_description
1 polymer ?
#
loop_
_entity_poly.entity_id
_entity_poly.type
_entity_poly.pdbx_seq_one_letter_code
_entity_poly.pdbx_strand_id
1 'polypeptide(L)'
;TVKVVAIELDDKPFFTIPTIASTCAATSEVAAVYTADHTFDDVAFVNHPPVHCFIDADILVEAPSRYLWAGMGDTIAKHYETHLSARNREQDYNTQLGLTLASMCSEPILAHGIQAYKDSQANKRSDAFDTIAMTVIFTTGVVSGCVPMAYNSNMAHAVCYGCVTNKETEENHLHGEIV
;
A
#
# COMPACT_ATOMS: atom_id res chain seq x y z
N THR A 1 -12.78 -5.59 -1.87
CA THR A 1 -13.88 -6.56 -2.08
C THR A 1 -13.67 -7.90 -1.38
N VAL A 2 -12.70 -8.75 -1.77
CA VAL A 2 -12.56 -10.11 -1.19
C VAL A 2 -12.48 -10.13 0.34
N LYS A 3 -11.77 -9.15 0.93
CA LYS A 3 -11.67 -8.93 2.37
C LYS A 3 -13.04 -8.75 3.05
N VAL A 4 -13.86 -7.85 2.52
CA VAL A 4 -15.19 -7.56 3.08
C VAL A 4 -16.11 -8.78 2.91
N VAL A 5 -16.06 -9.44 1.74
CA VAL A 5 -16.82 -10.68 1.51
C VAL A 5 -16.43 -11.79 2.50
N ALA A 6 -15.17 -11.89 2.88
CA ALA A 6 -14.71 -12.85 3.88
C ALA A 6 -15.37 -12.63 5.25
N ILE A 7 -15.45 -11.38 5.70
CA ILE A 7 -16.12 -10.99 6.97
C ILE A 7 -17.60 -11.38 6.92
N GLU A 8 -18.30 -11.00 5.84
CA GLU A 8 -19.73 -11.28 5.64
C GLU A 8 -20.05 -12.78 5.59
N LEU A 9 -19.05 -13.62 5.31
CA LEU A 9 -19.18 -15.07 5.24
C LEU A 9 -18.67 -15.78 6.51
N ASP A 10 -18.82 -15.14 7.68
CA ASP A 10 -18.41 -15.67 8.99
C ASP A 10 -16.88 -15.83 9.09
N ASP A 11 -16.16 -14.75 8.78
CA ASP A 11 -14.69 -14.63 8.85
C ASP A 11 -13.95 -15.76 8.09
N LYS A 12 -14.39 -16.05 6.86
CA LYS A 12 -13.78 -17.11 6.06
C LYS A 12 -12.35 -16.77 5.67
N PRO A 13 -11.44 -17.76 5.65
CA PRO A 13 -10.10 -17.55 5.14
C PRO A 13 -10.14 -17.13 3.67
N PHE A 14 -9.28 -16.18 3.30
CA PHE A 14 -9.19 -15.67 1.95
C PHE A 14 -7.73 -15.55 1.49
N PHE A 15 -7.57 -15.52 0.16
CA PHE A 15 -6.30 -15.32 -0.51
C PHE A 15 -6.34 -14.06 -1.36
N THR A 16 -5.17 -13.49 -1.62
CA THR A 16 -4.98 -12.36 -2.52
C THR A 16 -3.97 -12.71 -3.61
N ILE A 17 -4.19 -12.17 -4.80
CA ILE A 17 -3.34 -12.38 -5.98
C ILE A 17 -3.20 -11.01 -6.66
N PRO A 18 -2.31 -10.13 -6.18
CA PRO A 18 -2.11 -8.83 -6.82
C PRO A 18 -1.55 -9.01 -8.23
N THR A 19 -2.19 -8.37 -9.20
CA THR A 19 -1.72 -8.31 -10.60
C THR A 19 -1.04 -6.99 -10.93
N ILE A 20 -1.01 -6.05 -9.97
CA ILE A 20 -0.32 -4.76 -10.06
C ILE A 20 0.32 -4.45 -8.69
N ALA A 21 1.47 -3.77 -8.71
CA ALA A 21 2.16 -3.29 -7.52
C ALA A 21 1.84 -1.80 -7.28
N SER A 22 0.59 -1.47 -6.94
CA SER A 22 0.13 -0.09 -6.81
C SER A 22 -0.20 0.37 -5.39
N THR A 23 -0.33 -0.56 -4.44
CA THR A 23 -0.61 -0.29 -3.02
C THR A 23 -0.18 -1.50 -2.18
N CYS A 24 -0.24 -1.36 -0.86
CA CYS A 24 -0.09 -2.46 0.10
C CYS A 24 -1.38 -3.28 0.37
N ALA A 25 -2.48 -2.99 -0.34
CA ALA A 25 -3.79 -3.55 -0.03
C ALA A 25 -3.85 -5.08 -0.17
N ALA A 26 -2.93 -5.70 -0.91
CA ALA A 26 -2.93 -7.15 -1.09
C ALA A 26 -2.50 -7.93 0.16
N THR A 27 -1.87 -7.29 1.15
CA THR A 27 -1.32 -7.97 2.34
C THR A 27 -1.83 -7.38 3.65
N SER A 28 -2.38 -6.16 3.63
CA SER A 28 -2.92 -5.50 4.82
C SER A 28 -4.24 -6.12 5.33
N GLU A 29 -4.64 -5.73 6.53
CA GLU A 29 -5.97 -6.03 7.11
C GLU A 29 -7.04 -4.99 6.75
N VAL A 30 -6.70 -4.06 5.85
CA VAL A 30 -7.51 -2.86 5.59
C VAL A 30 -8.16 -2.93 4.20
N ALA A 31 -9.42 -2.53 4.10
CA ALA A 31 -10.10 -2.32 2.83
C ALA A 31 -10.72 -0.91 2.81
N ALA A 32 -10.31 -0.09 1.84
CA ALA A 32 -11.04 1.14 1.54
C ALA A 32 -12.39 0.78 0.91
N VAL A 33 -13.46 1.38 1.42
CA VAL A 33 -14.84 1.19 0.98
C VAL A 33 -15.29 2.48 0.29
N TYR A 34 -15.91 2.30 -0.87
CA TYR A 34 -16.42 3.39 -1.69
C TYR A 34 -17.90 3.16 -1.95
N THR A 35 -18.61 4.26 -2.11
CA THR A 35 -19.98 4.28 -2.61
C THR A 35 -20.04 3.84 -4.08
N ALA A 36 -21.26 3.64 -4.60
CA ALA A 36 -21.46 3.28 -6.00
C ALA A 36 -21.06 4.40 -6.98
N ASP A 37 -21.01 5.65 -6.52
CA ASP A 37 -20.52 6.82 -7.26
C ASP A 37 -19.02 7.08 -7.06
N HIS A 38 -18.27 6.10 -6.53
CA HIS A 38 -16.82 6.12 -6.35
C HIS A 38 -16.31 7.15 -5.32
N THR A 39 -17.21 7.70 -4.49
CA THR A 39 -16.81 8.54 -3.37
C THR A 39 -16.34 7.67 -2.21
N PHE A 40 -15.25 8.08 -1.55
CA PHE A 40 -14.76 7.39 -0.35
C PHE A 40 -15.83 7.43 0.74
N ASP A 41 -16.15 6.26 1.31
CA ASP A 41 -17.21 6.10 2.32
C ASP A 41 -16.59 5.81 3.69
N ASP A 42 -15.85 4.69 3.79
CA ASP A 42 -15.28 4.22 5.06
C ASP A 42 -14.06 3.31 4.86
N VAL A 43 -13.45 2.89 5.96
CA VAL A 43 -12.40 1.87 6.02
C VAL A 43 -12.92 0.64 6.76
N ALA A 44 -12.99 -0.48 6.06
CA ALA A 44 -13.31 -1.77 6.67
C ALA A 44 -12.03 -2.51 7.11
N PHE A 45 -12.15 -3.27 8.20
CA PHE A 45 -11.06 -4.07 8.78
C PHE A 45 -11.46 -5.54 8.83
N VAL A 46 -10.59 -6.40 8.32
CA VAL A 46 -10.71 -7.86 8.51
C VAL A 46 -10.06 -8.28 9.82
N ASN A 47 -10.52 -9.40 10.40
CA ASN A 47 -9.98 -9.90 11.67
C ASN A 47 -8.59 -10.55 11.53
N HIS A 48 -8.16 -10.80 10.30
CA HIS A 48 -6.87 -11.40 9.98
C HIS A 48 -6.39 -10.96 8.59
N PRO A 49 -5.07 -10.92 8.34
CA PRO A 49 -4.54 -10.68 7.00
C PRO A 49 -4.89 -11.85 6.08
N PRO A 50 -4.76 -11.71 4.74
CA PRO A 50 -4.92 -12.85 3.84
C PRO A 50 -4.06 -14.03 4.27
N VAL A 51 -4.62 -15.23 4.25
CA VAL A 51 -3.89 -16.46 4.64
C VAL A 51 -2.68 -16.66 3.74
N HIS A 52 -2.84 -16.34 2.45
CA HIS A 52 -1.77 -16.27 1.46
C HIS A 52 -1.98 -15.09 0.51
N CYS A 53 -0.88 -14.40 0.21
CA CYS A 53 -0.77 -13.45 -0.89
C CYS A 53 0.17 -14.04 -1.94
N PHE A 54 -0.35 -14.35 -3.12
CA PHE A 54 0.43 -14.94 -4.22
C PHE A 54 0.88 -13.84 -5.17
N ILE A 55 2.17 -13.51 -5.12
CA ILE A 55 2.76 -12.44 -5.92
C ILE A 55 3.53 -13.08 -7.07
N ASP A 56 3.03 -12.89 -8.29
CA ASP A 56 3.69 -13.35 -9.52
C ASP A 56 4.40 -12.16 -10.18
N ALA A 57 5.73 -12.11 -10.05
CA ALA A 57 6.54 -11.01 -10.55
C ALA A 57 6.51 -10.88 -12.09
N ASP A 58 6.24 -11.97 -12.82
CA ASP A 58 6.17 -11.93 -14.28
C ASP A 58 4.84 -11.26 -14.70
N ILE A 59 3.74 -11.50 -13.98
CA ILE A 59 2.49 -10.73 -14.15
C ILE A 59 2.71 -9.25 -13.80
N LEU A 60 3.40 -8.98 -12.69
CA LEU A 60 3.60 -7.61 -12.23
C LEU A 60 4.44 -6.78 -13.21
N VAL A 61 5.48 -7.37 -13.83
CA VAL A 61 6.38 -6.61 -14.71
C VAL A 61 5.74 -6.27 -16.06
N GLU A 62 4.76 -7.07 -16.49
CA GLU A 62 3.96 -6.82 -17.68
C GLU A 62 2.86 -5.77 -17.45
N ALA A 63 2.55 -5.43 -16.20
CA ALA A 63 1.55 -4.42 -15.88
C ALA A 63 2.01 -3.01 -16.29
N PRO A 64 1.08 -2.09 -16.64
CA PRO A 64 1.43 -0.71 -16.95
C PRO A 64 2.26 -0.05 -15.84
N SER A 65 3.44 0.45 -16.19
CA SER A 65 4.44 0.96 -15.23
C SER A 65 3.92 2.07 -14.31
N ARG A 66 2.87 2.79 -14.72
CA ARG A 66 2.19 3.80 -13.89
C ARG A 66 1.72 3.23 -12.54
N TYR A 67 1.34 1.95 -12.49
CA TYR A 67 0.91 1.32 -11.25
C TYR A 67 2.07 1.16 -10.27
N LEU A 68 3.25 0.73 -10.74
CA LEU A 68 4.45 0.68 -9.92
C LEU A 68 4.86 2.07 -9.44
N TRP A 69 4.77 3.08 -10.32
CA TRP A 69 5.05 4.47 -9.97
C TRP A 69 4.14 5.00 -8.86
N ALA A 70 2.82 4.83 -9.00
CA ALA A 70 1.87 5.18 -7.95
C ALA A 70 2.13 4.38 -6.67
N GLY A 71 2.40 3.08 -6.77
CA GLY A 71 2.73 2.25 -5.62
C GLY A 71 3.95 2.73 -4.84
N MET A 72 4.96 3.25 -5.52
CA MET A 72 6.11 3.88 -4.88
C MET A 72 5.72 5.14 -4.08
N GLY A 73 4.81 5.97 -4.59
CA GLY A 73 4.37 7.18 -3.89
C GLY A 73 3.65 6.87 -2.58
N ASP A 74 2.64 5.99 -2.62
CA ASP A 74 1.93 5.49 -1.42
C ASP A 74 2.91 4.89 -0.40
N THR A 75 3.87 4.12 -0.89
CA THR A 75 4.84 3.43 -0.04
C THR A 75 5.81 4.39 0.66
N ILE A 76 6.36 5.38 -0.04
CA ILE A 76 7.29 6.34 0.57
C ILE A 76 6.62 7.08 1.73
N ALA A 77 5.36 7.51 1.56
CA ALA A 77 4.62 8.24 2.59
C ALA A 77 4.53 7.45 3.90
N LYS A 78 4.40 6.12 3.83
CA LYS A 78 4.29 5.25 5.01
C LYS A 78 5.46 5.42 5.98
N HIS A 79 6.69 5.58 5.47
CA HIS A 79 7.85 5.85 6.31
C HIS A 79 7.66 7.13 7.13
N TYR A 80 7.37 8.23 6.45
CA TYR A 80 7.31 9.54 7.08
C TYR A 80 6.09 9.70 7.98
N GLU A 81 4.91 9.23 7.56
CA GLU A 81 3.67 9.36 8.31
C GLU A 81 3.68 8.57 9.60
N THR A 82 4.20 7.34 9.59
CA THR A 82 4.28 6.51 10.79
C THR A 82 5.22 7.10 11.82
N HIS A 83 6.42 7.54 11.42
CA HIS A 83 7.34 8.24 12.31
C HIS A 83 6.77 9.56 12.83
N LEU A 84 6.13 10.36 11.96
CA LEU A 84 5.54 11.64 12.35
C LEU A 84 4.47 11.46 13.42
N SER A 85 3.60 10.46 13.22
CA SER A 85 2.49 10.12 14.11
C SER A 85 2.95 9.53 15.44
N ALA A 86 4.09 8.84 15.46
CA ALA A 86 4.64 8.21 16.65
C ALA A 86 5.45 9.17 17.55
N ARG A 87 5.76 10.38 17.08
CA ARG A 87 6.55 11.36 17.86
C ARG A 87 5.88 11.69 19.19
N ASN A 88 6.67 11.68 20.26
CA ASN A 88 6.24 12.00 21.62
C ASN A 88 5.09 11.11 22.14
N ARG A 89 4.97 9.88 21.61
CA ARG A 89 4.02 8.88 22.08
C ARG A 89 4.79 7.66 22.60
N GLU A 90 4.25 7.02 23.63
CA GLU A 90 4.72 5.70 24.02
C GLU A 90 4.41 4.68 22.93
N GLN A 91 5.29 3.70 22.74
CA GLN A 91 5.23 2.72 21.67
C GLN A 91 5.37 1.34 22.27
N ASP A 92 4.39 0.48 22.02
CA ASP A 92 4.52 -0.94 22.33
C ASP A 92 5.55 -1.60 21.42
N TYR A 93 5.85 -2.88 21.69
CA TYR A 93 6.84 -3.62 20.92
C TYR A 93 6.50 -3.72 19.43
N ASN A 94 5.23 -3.99 19.08
CA ASN A 94 4.78 -4.12 17.70
C ASN A 94 4.95 -2.80 16.93
N THR A 95 4.60 -1.69 17.57
CA THR A 95 4.78 -0.35 17.00
C THR A 95 6.26 -0.05 16.76
N GLN A 96 7.15 -0.39 17.71
CA GLN A 96 8.59 -0.20 17.52
C GLN A 96 9.15 -1.05 16.37
N LEU A 97 8.67 -2.29 16.22
CA LEU A 97 9.02 -3.15 15.09
C LEU A 97 8.56 -2.53 13.77
N GLY A 98 7.32 -2.07 13.70
CA GLY A 98 6.76 -1.40 12.53
C GLY A 98 7.53 -0.14 12.15
N LEU A 99 7.86 0.71 13.13
CA LEU A 99 8.66 1.92 12.91
C LEU A 99 10.09 1.62 12.47
N THR A 100 10.68 0.53 12.94
CA THR A 100 12.00 0.09 12.47
C THR A 100 11.95 -0.38 11.02
N LEU A 101 10.91 -1.15 10.66
CA LEU A 101 10.71 -1.62 9.29
C LEU A 101 10.26 -0.50 8.33
N ALA A 102 9.68 0.58 8.85
CA ALA A 102 9.16 1.69 8.04
C ALA A 102 10.24 2.35 7.17
N SER A 103 11.53 2.30 7.54
CA SER A 103 12.60 2.80 6.66
C SER A 103 12.74 1.99 5.37
N MET A 104 12.38 0.70 5.39
CA MET A 104 12.35 -0.15 4.20
C MET A 104 11.23 0.22 3.22
N CYS A 105 10.31 1.12 3.61
CA CYS A 105 9.33 1.72 2.69
C CYS A 105 9.92 2.91 1.91
N SER A 106 11.00 3.56 2.36
CA SER A 106 11.56 4.73 1.68
C SER A 106 12.93 4.45 1.07
N GLU A 107 13.84 3.81 1.81
CA GLU A 107 15.23 3.62 1.41
C GLU A 107 15.39 2.84 0.09
N PRO A 108 14.70 1.69 -0.13
CA PRO A 108 14.83 0.97 -1.39
C PRO A 108 14.31 1.78 -2.59
N ILE A 109 13.24 2.56 -2.40
CA ILE A 109 12.68 3.39 -3.46
C ILE A 109 13.65 4.52 -3.82
N LEU A 110 14.27 5.16 -2.83
CA LEU A 110 15.29 6.18 -3.07
C LEU A 110 16.54 5.62 -3.77
N ALA A 111 16.92 4.38 -3.45
CA ALA A 111 18.08 3.73 -4.04
C ALA A 111 17.82 3.15 -5.45
N HIS A 112 16.65 2.56 -5.69
CA HIS A 112 16.38 1.70 -6.85
C HIS A 112 15.14 2.09 -7.65
N GLY A 113 14.29 3.01 -7.17
CA GLY A 113 12.99 3.33 -7.77
C GLY A 113 13.07 3.79 -9.22
N ILE A 114 14.06 4.62 -9.57
CA ILE A 114 14.26 5.07 -10.95
C ILE A 114 14.59 3.88 -11.87
N GLN A 115 15.43 2.96 -11.42
CA GLN A 115 15.82 1.79 -12.21
C GLN A 115 14.63 0.82 -12.35
N ALA A 116 13.94 0.53 -11.24
CA ALA A 116 12.76 -0.31 -11.23
C ALA A 116 11.65 0.22 -12.15
N TYR A 117 11.43 1.53 -12.17
CA TYR A 117 10.45 2.15 -13.06
C TYR A 117 10.83 2.02 -14.54
N LYS A 118 12.10 2.24 -14.89
CA LYS A 118 12.59 2.05 -16.26
C LYS A 118 12.51 0.59 -16.70
N ASP A 119 12.84 -0.34 -15.80
CA ASP A 119 12.75 -1.77 -16.04
C ASP A 119 11.28 -2.20 -16.26
N SER A 120 10.35 -1.69 -15.46
CA SER A 120 8.91 -1.88 -15.66
C SER A 120 8.41 -1.29 -16.98
N GLN A 121 8.87 -0.09 -17.39
CA GLN A 121 8.53 0.47 -18.70
C GLN A 121 9.02 -0.39 -19.88
N ALA A 122 10.09 -1.14 -19.67
CA ALA A 122 10.65 -2.06 -20.66
C ALA A 122 10.08 -3.48 -20.55
N ASN A 123 9.09 -3.73 -19.68
CA ASN A 123 8.60 -5.06 -19.31
C ASN A 123 9.76 -6.03 -18.98
N LYS A 124 10.78 -5.52 -18.31
CA LYS A 124 12.02 -6.24 -18.02
C LYS A 124 12.10 -6.51 -16.53
N ARG A 125 12.03 -7.79 -16.17
CA ARG A 125 12.24 -8.20 -14.78
C ARG A 125 13.71 -8.03 -14.40
N SER A 126 13.95 -7.41 -13.25
CA SER A 126 15.28 -7.13 -12.69
C SER A 126 15.23 -7.18 -11.18
N ASP A 127 16.39 -7.29 -10.53
CA ASP A 127 16.46 -7.24 -9.06
C ASP A 127 15.91 -5.93 -8.50
N ALA A 128 16.08 -4.81 -9.21
CA ALA A 128 15.51 -3.52 -8.84
C ALA A 128 13.98 -3.56 -8.91
N PHE A 129 13.42 -4.12 -9.99
CA PHE A 129 11.98 -4.30 -10.12
C PHE A 129 11.42 -5.20 -9.01
N ASP A 130 11.98 -6.39 -8.82
CA ASP A 130 11.53 -7.35 -7.80
C ASP A 130 11.60 -6.71 -6.39
N THR A 131 12.68 -5.98 -6.09
CA THR A 131 12.84 -5.26 -4.82
C THR A 131 11.73 -4.23 -4.61
N ILE A 132 11.47 -3.36 -5.58
CA ILE A 132 10.46 -2.30 -5.44
C ILE A 132 9.05 -2.90 -5.39
N ALA A 133 8.74 -3.91 -6.21
CA ALA A 133 7.45 -4.59 -6.16
C ALA A 133 7.17 -5.20 -4.77
N MET A 134 8.17 -5.84 -4.17
CA MET A 134 8.06 -6.39 -2.81
C MET A 134 8.00 -5.29 -1.74
N THR A 135 8.75 -4.21 -1.90
CA THR A 135 8.64 -3.04 -1.02
C THR A 135 7.21 -2.48 -1.02
N VAL A 136 6.60 -2.31 -2.19
CA VAL A 136 5.23 -1.78 -2.32
C VAL A 136 4.19 -2.73 -1.73
N ILE A 137 4.24 -4.01 -2.11
CA ILE A 137 3.17 -4.96 -1.78
C ILE A 137 3.33 -5.52 -0.36
N PHE A 138 4.52 -5.98 -0.01
CA PHE A 138 4.73 -6.79 1.19
C PHE A 138 5.27 -5.97 2.35
N THR A 139 6.38 -5.25 2.16
CA THR A 139 7.00 -4.46 3.24
C THR A 139 6.04 -3.43 3.79
N THR A 140 5.40 -2.64 2.93
CA THR A 140 4.40 -1.65 3.35
C THR A 140 3.22 -2.28 4.07
N GLY A 141 2.77 -3.47 3.63
CA GLY A 141 1.70 -4.20 4.31
C GLY A 141 2.06 -4.68 5.71
N VAL A 142 3.29 -5.18 5.89
CA VAL A 142 3.82 -5.57 7.20
C VAL A 142 3.92 -4.35 8.12
N VAL A 143 4.47 -3.24 7.64
CA VAL A 143 4.52 -1.98 8.40
C VAL A 143 3.13 -1.55 8.83
N SER A 144 2.15 -1.62 7.92
CA SER A 144 0.76 -1.29 8.21
C SER A 144 0.12 -2.18 9.27
N GLY A 145 0.45 -3.47 9.31
CA GLY A 145 -0.02 -4.40 10.35
C GLY A 145 0.69 -4.24 11.70
N CYS A 146 1.93 -3.74 11.71
CA CYS A 146 2.69 -3.56 12.95
C CYS A 146 2.37 -2.26 13.71
N VAL A 147 1.90 -1.22 13.03
CA VAL A 147 1.61 0.09 13.64
C VAL A 147 0.11 0.29 13.84
N PRO A 148 -0.33 0.97 14.92
CA PRO A 148 -1.74 1.25 15.12
C PRO A 148 -2.29 2.12 13.98
N MET A 149 -3.60 2.03 13.74
CA MET A 149 -4.28 2.80 12.69
C MET A 149 -3.99 4.31 12.78
N ALA A 150 -3.95 4.84 14.01
CA ALA A 150 -3.64 6.24 14.27
C ALA A 150 -2.24 6.68 13.77
N TYR A 151 -1.39 5.74 13.38
CA TYR A 151 -0.03 5.98 12.87
C TYR A 151 0.08 5.69 11.36
N ASN A 152 -0.84 4.90 10.80
CA ASN A 152 -0.81 4.42 9.42
C ASN A 152 -1.08 5.49 8.35
N SER A 153 -1.72 6.59 8.75
CA SER A 153 -2.10 7.70 7.88
C SER A 153 -1.97 9.00 8.65
N ASN A 154 -1.48 10.05 7.98
CA ASN A 154 -1.35 11.39 8.53
C ASN A 154 -1.59 12.38 7.38
N MET A 155 -0.72 13.38 7.22
CA MET A 155 -0.90 14.50 6.32
C MET A 155 -0.99 14.11 4.84
N ALA A 156 -0.22 13.12 4.38
CA ALA A 156 -0.20 12.73 2.96
C ALA A 156 -1.52 12.06 2.57
N HIS A 157 -1.97 11.09 3.37
CA HIS A 157 -3.27 10.46 3.16
C HIS A 157 -4.44 11.44 3.36
N ALA A 158 -4.35 12.37 4.33
CA ALA A 158 -5.37 13.39 4.53
C ALA A 158 -5.52 14.32 3.31
N VAL A 159 -4.40 14.74 2.70
CA VAL A 159 -4.41 15.50 1.45
C VAL A 159 -4.99 14.67 0.32
N CYS A 160 -4.58 13.40 0.17
CA CYS A 160 -5.15 12.50 -0.82
C CYS A 160 -6.68 12.40 -0.71
N TYR A 161 -7.21 12.13 0.48
CA TYR A 161 -8.64 12.01 0.70
C TYR A 161 -9.39 13.32 0.44
N GLY A 162 -8.79 14.47 0.76
CA GLY A 162 -9.34 15.78 0.40
C GLY A 162 -9.38 16.01 -1.11
N CYS A 163 -8.29 15.68 -1.82
CA CYS A 163 -8.15 15.87 -3.26
C CYS A 163 -9.15 15.04 -4.07
N VAL A 164 -9.43 13.79 -3.67
CA VAL A 164 -10.39 12.91 -4.36
C VAL A 164 -11.86 13.25 -4.11
N THR A 165 -12.16 14.24 -3.26
CA THR A 165 -13.52 14.83 -3.22
C THR A 165 -13.84 15.61 -4.50
N ASN A 166 -12.81 16.00 -5.26
CA ASN A 166 -12.95 16.54 -6.60
C ASN A 166 -12.95 15.39 -7.62
N LYS A 167 -14.02 15.34 -8.43
CA LYS A 167 -14.23 14.30 -9.44
C LYS A 167 -13.15 14.22 -10.51
N GLU A 168 -12.62 15.36 -10.96
CA GLU A 168 -11.55 15.37 -11.96
C GLU A 168 -10.28 14.72 -11.40
N THR A 169 -9.98 14.95 -10.12
CA THR A 169 -8.85 14.28 -9.47
C THR A 169 -9.09 12.78 -9.31
N GLU A 170 -10.27 12.39 -8.81
CA GLU A 170 -10.61 10.97 -8.57
C GLU A 170 -10.56 10.14 -9.86
N GLU A 171 -11.07 10.66 -10.97
CA GLU A 171 -11.14 9.91 -12.23
C GLU A 171 -9.77 9.82 -12.95
N ASN A 172 -8.86 10.76 -12.73
CA ASN A 172 -7.63 10.90 -13.53
C ASN A 172 -6.33 10.57 -12.79
N HIS A 173 -6.36 10.44 -11.45
CA HIS A 173 -5.17 10.18 -10.65
C HIS A 173 -5.27 8.90 -9.84
N LEU A 174 -4.19 8.12 -9.82
CA LEU A 174 -4.11 6.95 -8.93
C LEU A 174 -3.80 7.40 -7.50
N HIS A 175 -4.22 6.60 -6.51
CA HIS A 175 -4.05 6.89 -5.09
C HIS A 175 -2.64 7.38 -4.72
N GLY A 176 -1.62 6.58 -5.05
CA GLY A 176 -0.24 6.91 -4.72
C GLY A 176 0.42 7.96 -5.64
N GLU A 177 -0.29 8.53 -6.61
CA GLU A 177 0.17 9.73 -7.32
C GLU A 177 -0.13 11.00 -6.51
N ILE A 178 -1.15 10.94 -5.66
CA ILE A 178 -1.64 12.05 -4.84
C ILE A 178 -1.01 12.02 -3.46
N VAL A 179 -0.81 10.82 -2.89
CA VAL A 179 -0.10 10.58 -1.62
C VAL A 179 1.38 10.97 -1.75
#